data_AF-A0AAE0BE16-F1
#
_entry.id   AF-A0AAE0BE16-F1
#
_cell.length_a   1.000
_cell.length_b   1.000
_cell.length_c   1.000
_cell.angle_alpha   90.00
_cell.angle_beta   90.00
_cell.angle_gamma   90.00
#
_symmetry.space_group_name_H-M   'P 1'
#
loop_
_entity.id
_entity.type
_entity.pdbx_description
1 polymer ?
#
loop_
_entity_poly.entity_id
_entity_poly.type
_entity_poly.pdbx_seq_one_letter_code
_entity_poly.pdbx_strand_id
1 'polypeptide(L)'
;SRKSSDSTQLGPDAVSRQLSKDMGVLSIGGLCCRPGASYTFLARVPVLHKKHSYRFLLCHGSIDNNVDGSYSNSSDRSEQIVEAEDSGNESEEFVEKMRRLSTYIELDERGRPMLAPDDDIDEPEEVDTRVGSTLEQLNIASCDINKLESELEKARKWYRHVGAETERQCQELSKGLARNIRGAMIYYHKKRVTELQQTRAHEAAEAYDLAYDTYEASKVKLRAAEEGVATRSCETPHHKLDSEAQDAVNLCIANLLEAQQRKVATTVAHQAELERTSAMLQELDVIGKAKKRDIRKSRHYFEAKEKSDKLRQEALTAVQTIEAQLSRAKRSYAEALALLNVISEEVHSKRQDRRREPDDGTA
;
A
#
# COMPACT_ATOMS: atom_id res chain seq x y z
N SER A 1 31.63 5.76 43.82
CA SER A 1 30.22 5.65 44.27
C SER A 1 29.31 6.34 43.28
N ARG A 2 28.33 5.59 42.73
CA ARG A 2 27.28 6.09 41.84
C ARG A 2 26.16 6.77 42.65
N LYS A 3 25.63 7.91 42.18
CA LYS A 3 24.29 8.48 42.43
C LYS A 3 23.90 9.24 41.16
N SER A 4 23.05 8.70 40.28
CA SER A 4 21.58 8.88 40.21
C SER A 4 21.17 10.36 40.08
N SER A 5 20.78 10.77 38.87
CA SER A 5 20.12 12.05 38.60
C SER A 5 18.74 11.78 37.99
N ASP A 6 17.72 12.19 38.73
CA ASP A 6 16.29 12.16 38.45
C ASP A 6 15.91 12.83 37.13
N SER A 7 15.02 12.18 36.38
CA SER A 7 14.25 12.75 35.28
C SER A 7 12.89 13.24 35.80
N THR A 8 12.82 14.50 36.22
CA THR A 8 11.56 15.14 36.61
C THR A 8 10.75 15.47 35.36
N GLN A 9 9.66 14.73 35.12
CA GLN A 9 8.61 15.09 34.16
C GLN A 9 7.95 16.40 34.61
N LEU A 10 8.05 17.44 33.79
CA LEU A 10 7.30 18.69 33.98
C LEU A 10 5.90 18.53 33.35
N GLY A 11 4.87 18.79 34.14
CA GLY A 11 3.47 18.73 33.70
C GLY A 11 3.09 19.86 32.72
N PRO A 12 1.96 19.71 32.01
CA PRO A 12 1.55 20.58 30.89
C PRO A 12 1.41 22.07 31.27
N ASP A 13 1.09 22.39 32.53
CA ASP A 13 0.92 23.77 33.00
C ASP A 13 2.25 24.56 33.10
N ALA A 14 3.38 23.87 33.21
CA ALA A 14 4.70 24.51 33.27
C ALA A 14 5.16 24.99 31.87
N VAL A 15 4.72 24.31 30.81
CA VAL A 15 5.03 24.65 29.42
C VAL A 15 4.30 25.92 28.98
N SER A 16 3.04 26.12 29.42
CA SER A 16 2.28 27.34 29.14
C SER A 16 2.88 28.61 29.77
N ARG A 17 3.54 28.50 30.93
CA ARG A 17 4.17 29.66 31.59
C ARG A 17 5.52 30.04 30.97
N GLN A 18 6.23 29.08 30.38
CA GLN A 18 7.48 29.36 29.68
C GLN A 18 7.23 30.07 28.34
N LEU A 19 6.13 29.73 27.64
CA LEU A 19 5.74 30.36 26.37
C LEU A 19 5.27 31.83 26.52
N SER A 20 4.81 32.24 27.70
CA SER A 20 4.46 33.65 27.95
C SER A 20 5.69 34.57 28.11
N LYS A 21 6.90 34.02 28.31
CA LYS A 21 8.14 34.81 28.44
C LYS A 21 8.89 34.97 27.11
N ASP A 22 8.72 34.03 26.18
CA ASP A 22 9.38 34.09 24.85
C ASP A 22 8.56 34.86 23.81
N MET A 23 7.27 35.11 24.08
CA MET A 23 6.39 35.94 23.24
C MET A 23 6.41 37.39 23.72
N GLY A 24 7.51 38.09 23.43
CA GLY A 24 7.60 39.54 23.57
C GLY A 24 6.52 40.26 22.75
N VAL A 25 5.56 40.85 23.47
CA VAL A 25 4.72 42.01 23.16
C VAL A 25 4.75 42.50 21.70
N LEU A 26 3.74 42.11 20.93
CA LEU A 26 3.17 42.95 19.86
C LEU A 26 1.74 43.31 20.28
N SER A 27 1.66 44.43 21.00
CA SER A 27 0.41 45.15 21.24
C SER A 27 -0.07 45.70 19.90
N ILE A 28 -1.15 45.13 19.37
CA ILE A 28 -1.94 45.77 18.31
C ILE A 28 -3.32 46.02 18.92
N GLY A 29 -3.70 47.30 18.89
CA GLY A 29 -4.87 47.87 19.52
C GLY A 29 -6.19 47.21 19.09
N GLY A 30 -7.15 47.36 19.99
CA GLY A 30 -8.44 46.68 19.92
C GLY A 30 -9.26 46.98 18.67
N LEU A 31 -10.00 45.95 18.26
CA LEU A 31 -11.30 46.12 17.64
C LEU A 31 -12.28 45.15 18.31
N CYS A 32 -13.17 45.73 19.12
CA CYS A 32 -14.47 45.14 19.39
C CYS A 32 -15.27 45.08 18.08
N CYS A 33 -15.83 43.92 17.71
CA CYS A 33 -17.17 43.81 17.09
C CYS A 33 -17.60 42.34 16.87
N ARG A 34 -18.59 41.93 17.69
CA ARG A 34 -19.79 41.07 17.49
C ARG A 34 -19.78 39.75 16.66
N PRO A 35 -20.60 38.76 17.09
CA PRO A 35 -20.76 37.45 16.47
C PRO A 35 -21.82 37.44 15.35
N GLY A 36 -21.54 36.69 14.27
CA GLY A 36 -22.52 36.34 13.24
C GLY A 36 -22.19 36.85 11.84
N ALA A 37 -21.22 36.22 11.17
CA ALA A 37 -21.11 36.22 9.71
C ALA A 37 -20.26 35.03 9.26
N SER A 38 -20.88 34.14 8.48
CA SER A 38 -20.23 33.04 7.78
C SER A 38 -19.40 33.57 6.60
N TYR A 39 -18.09 33.34 6.61
CA TYR A 39 -17.21 33.56 5.46
C TYR A 39 -16.58 32.25 5.02
N THR A 40 -16.96 31.79 3.83
CA THR A 40 -16.30 30.72 3.08
C THR A 40 -14.96 31.21 2.55
N PHE A 41 -13.85 30.74 3.13
CA PHE A 41 -12.52 30.88 2.53
C PHE A 41 -12.24 29.68 1.63
N LEU A 42 -12.31 29.90 0.32
CA LEU A 42 -11.80 28.98 -0.70
C LEU A 42 -10.27 29.13 -0.76
N ALA A 43 -9.56 28.27 -0.02
CA ALA A 43 -8.11 28.10 -0.19
C ALA A 43 -7.84 26.93 -1.14
N ARG A 44 -7.37 27.26 -2.35
CA ARG A 44 -7.00 26.34 -3.42
C ARG A 44 -5.57 25.85 -3.15
N VAL A 45 -5.42 24.61 -2.66
CA VAL A 45 -4.11 23.95 -2.47
C VAL A 45 -3.72 23.21 -3.76
N PRO A 46 -2.50 23.36 -4.28
CA PRO A 46 -2.06 22.66 -5.48
C PRO A 46 -1.81 21.17 -5.19
N VAL A 47 -2.43 20.31 -6.01
CA VAL A 47 -2.32 18.85 -5.97
C VAL A 47 -1.01 18.43 -6.64
N LEU A 48 -0.06 17.92 -5.86
CA LEU A 48 1.10 17.19 -6.36
C LEU A 48 0.74 15.71 -6.55
N HIS A 49 0.67 15.28 -7.81
CA HIS A 49 0.45 13.90 -8.22
C HIS A 49 1.66 13.01 -7.86
N LYS A 50 1.48 12.05 -6.95
CA LYS A 50 2.21 10.77 -6.94
C LYS A 50 1.24 9.63 -6.66
N LYS A 51 1.04 8.78 -7.66
CA LYS A 51 0.24 7.55 -7.57
C LYS A 51 1.02 6.50 -6.78
N HIS A 52 0.69 6.34 -5.49
CA HIS A 52 0.90 5.07 -4.78
C HIS A 52 -0.47 4.55 -4.33
N SER A 53 -0.95 3.53 -5.02
CA SER A 53 -2.21 2.85 -4.73
C SER A 53 -2.02 1.93 -3.53
N TYR A 54 -2.14 2.45 -2.31
CA TYR A 54 -2.46 1.64 -1.14
C TYR A 54 -3.98 1.62 -0.98
N ARG A 55 -4.60 0.56 -1.50
CA ARG A 55 -6.02 0.29 -1.33
C ARG A 55 -6.24 -0.29 0.07
N PHE A 56 -6.21 0.57 1.09
CA PHE A 56 -6.79 0.24 2.38
C PHE A 56 -8.31 0.17 2.20
N LEU A 57 -8.86 -1.03 2.30
CA LEU A 57 -10.30 -1.27 2.43
C LEU A 57 -10.77 -0.70 3.78
N LEU A 58 -11.02 0.61 3.82
CA LEU A 58 -11.86 1.24 4.83
C LEU A 58 -13.28 1.25 4.28
N CYS A 59 -14.11 0.34 4.78
CA CYS A 59 -15.56 0.42 4.63
C CYS A 59 -16.05 1.69 5.33
N HIS A 60 -16.17 2.78 4.58
CA HIS A 60 -17.02 3.91 4.98
C HIS A 60 -18.48 3.50 4.78
N GLY A 61 -19.13 3.10 5.86
CA GLY A 61 -20.60 3.16 5.96
C GLY A 61 -20.99 4.52 6.50
N SER A 62 -21.67 5.33 5.70
CA SER A 62 -22.43 6.49 6.18
C SER A 62 -23.38 6.05 7.29
N ILE A 63 -23.37 6.78 8.40
CA ILE A 63 -24.35 6.63 9.47
C ILE A 63 -25.59 7.41 9.04
N ASP A 64 -26.54 6.70 8.43
CA ASP A 64 -27.93 7.13 8.46
C ASP A 64 -28.52 6.71 9.81
N ASN A 65 -28.98 7.71 10.56
CA ASN A 65 -29.73 7.52 11.79
C ASN A 65 -31.06 6.83 11.46
N ASN A 66 -31.13 5.51 11.65
CA ASN A 66 -32.40 4.87 11.95
C ASN A 66 -32.21 3.75 12.96
N VAL A 67 -32.75 3.97 14.16
CA VAL A 67 -32.89 2.97 15.21
C VAL A 67 -34.02 2.06 14.77
N ASP A 68 -33.70 0.91 14.18
CA ASP A 68 -34.59 -0.25 14.22
C ASP A 68 -33.83 -1.55 14.08
N GLY A 69 -34.27 -2.51 14.90
CA GLY A 69 -33.62 -3.80 15.08
C GLY A 69 -33.79 -4.70 13.88
N SER A 70 -32.68 -4.99 13.21
CA SER A 70 -32.41 -6.30 12.62
C SER A 70 -30.91 -6.42 12.48
N TYR A 71 -30.31 -7.25 13.33
CA TYR A 71 -28.94 -7.70 13.14
C TYR A 71 -28.97 -8.71 11.99
N SER A 72 -29.04 -8.18 10.78
CA SER A 72 -29.06 -8.99 9.57
C SER A 72 -27.72 -9.69 9.46
N ASN A 73 -27.75 -11.01 9.57
CA ASN A 73 -26.67 -11.88 9.15
C ASN A 73 -26.27 -11.51 7.72
N SER A 74 -25.15 -10.82 7.54
CA SER A 74 -24.53 -10.65 6.21
C SER A 74 -23.79 -11.93 5.77
N SER A 75 -24.33 -13.10 6.12
CA SER A 75 -23.87 -14.42 5.68
C SER A 75 -24.59 -14.93 4.44
N ASP A 76 -25.67 -14.26 3.99
CA ASP A 76 -26.34 -14.57 2.73
C ASP A 76 -25.99 -13.53 1.67
N ARG A 77 -24.73 -13.56 1.23
CA ARG A 77 -24.46 -13.31 -0.18
C ARG A 77 -24.04 -14.66 -0.75
N SER A 78 -25.04 -15.53 -0.89
CA SER A 78 -25.02 -16.66 -1.78
C SER A 78 -24.54 -16.15 -3.14
N GLU A 79 -23.25 -16.31 -3.41
CA GLU A 79 -22.75 -16.34 -4.77
C GLU A 79 -23.44 -17.53 -5.41
N GLN A 80 -24.54 -17.24 -6.12
CA GLN A 80 -24.99 -18.08 -7.21
C GLN A 80 -23.80 -18.22 -8.13
N ILE A 81 -23.08 -19.34 -7.99
CA ILE A 81 -22.45 -19.95 -9.14
C ILE A 81 -23.61 -20.29 -10.05
N VAL A 82 -23.90 -19.39 -10.99
CA VAL A 82 -24.67 -19.75 -12.17
C VAL A 82 -23.79 -20.77 -12.86
N GLU A 83 -24.06 -22.05 -12.63
CA GLU A 83 -23.63 -23.11 -13.53
C GLU A 83 -24.27 -22.75 -14.87
N ALA A 84 -23.46 -22.15 -15.74
CA ALA A 84 -23.82 -21.91 -17.11
C ALA A 84 -23.91 -23.28 -17.78
N GLU A 85 -25.12 -23.84 -17.81
CA GLU A 85 -25.50 -24.84 -18.80
C GLU A 85 -25.52 -24.16 -20.18
N ASP A 86 -24.34 -23.94 -20.78
CA ASP A 86 -24.24 -23.79 -22.23
C ASP A 86 -22.77 -23.86 -22.67
N SER A 87 -22.41 -24.92 -23.38
CA SER A 87 -21.24 -24.98 -24.31
C SER A 87 -21.05 -26.38 -24.90
N GLY A 88 -22.12 -27.17 -25.06
CA GLY A 88 -22.05 -28.40 -25.87
C GLY A 88 -21.66 -28.12 -27.33
N ASN A 89 -22.04 -26.95 -27.87
CA ASN A 89 -21.80 -26.59 -29.27
C ASN A 89 -20.39 -26.06 -29.59
N GLU A 90 -19.70 -25.42 -28.64
CA GLU A 90 -18.36 -24.85 -28.92
C GLU A 90 -17.31 -25.96 -29.08
N SER A 91 -17.52 -27.09 -28.38
CA SER A 91 -16.64 -28.26 -28.49
C SER A 91 -16.81 -29.00 -29.81
N GLU A 92 -18.05 -29.15 -30.32
CA GLU A 92 -18.31 -29.73 -31.64
C GLU A 92 -17.82 -28.84 -32.78
N GLU A 93 -18.01 -27.51 -32.67
CA GLU A 93 -17.50 -26.58 -33.68
C GLU A 93 -15.97 -26.54 -33.70
N PHE A 94 -15.31 -26.60 -32.53
CA PHE A 94 -13.86 -26.69 -32.44
C PHE A 94 -13.32 -28.01 -32.97
N VAL A 95 -13.97 -29.14 -32.65
CA VAL A 95 -13.60 -30.46 -33.16
C VAL A 95 -13.83 -30.56 -34.66
N GLU A 96 -14.93 -30.02 -35.19
CA GLU A 96 -15.24 -29.98 -36.62
C GLU A 96 -14.28 -29.04 -37.37
N LYS A 97 -13.88 -27.92 -36.74
CA LYS A 97 -12.86 -27.01 -37.27
C LYS A 97 -11.47 -27.66 -37.28
N MET A 98 -11.11 -28.42 -36.25
CA MET A 98 -9.90 -29.25 -36.21
C MET A 98 -9.96 -30.39 -37.23
N ARG A 99 -11.13 -30.99 -37.47
CA ARG A 99 -11.37 -31.99 -38.52
C ARG A 99 -11.20 -31.39 -39.92
N ARG A 100 -11.75 -30.19 -40.15
CA ARG A 100 -11.60 -29.43 -41.40
C ARG A 100 -10.15 -29.02 -41.67
N LEU A 101 -9.43 -28.60 -40.63
CA LEU A 101 -7.99 -28.33 -40.70
C LEU A 101 -7.18 -29.61 -40.94
N SER A 102 -7.60 -30.75 -40.39
CA SER A 102 -6.99 -32.06 -40.64
C SER A 102 -7.22 -32.59 -42.06
N THR A 103 -8.25 -32.13 -42.79
CA THR A 103 -8.51 -32.51 -44.19
C THR A 103 -7.69 -31.73 -45.22
N TYR A 104 -6.92 -30.72 -44.82
CA TYR A 104 -6.08 -29.91 -45.71
C TYR A 104 -4.59 -30.28 -45.65
N ILE A 105 -4.31 -31.53 -45.31
CA ILE A 105 -2.99 -32.11 -45.42
C ILE A 105 -3.11 -33.20 -46.48
N GLU A 106 -2.76 -32.87 -47.72
CA GLU A 106 -2.65 -33.89 -48.78
C GLU A 106 -1.68 -34.95 -48.28
N LEU A 107 -2.03 -36.24 -48.34
CA LEU A 107 -1.17 -37.34 -47.87
C LEU A 107 -0.56 -38.06 -49.07
N ASP A 108 0.69 -38.49 -48.96
CA ASP A 108 1.33 -39.35 -49.97
C ASP A 108 0.72 -40.78 -49.98
N GLU A 109 1.10 -41.62 -50.94
CA GLU A 109 0.64 -43.03 -51.04
C GLU A 109 0.96 -43.88 -49.80
N ARG A 110 1.75 -43.36 -48.85
CA ARG A 110 2.13 -43.99 -47.58
C ARG A 110 1.47 -43.33 -46.36
N GLY A 111 0.53 -42.41 -46.56
CA GLY A 111 -0.24 -41.75 -45.51
C GLY A 111 0.53 -40.67 -44.74
N ARG A 112 1.59 -40.10 -45.32
CA ARG A 112 2.35 -38.99 -44.72
C ARG A 112 1.90 -37.65 -45.27
N PRO A 113 1.86 -36.58 -44.46
CA PRO A 113 1.68 -35.22 -44.93
C PRO A 113 2.60 -34.89 -46.11
N MET A 114 2.03 -34.63 -47.29
CA MET A 114 2.67 -33.87 -48.38
C MET A 114 2.78 -32.42 -47.93
N LEU A 115 3.74 -32.17 -47.04
CA LEU A 115 4.38 -30.87 -46.99
C LEU A 115 5.15 -30.74 -48.30
N ALA A 116 4.97 -29.62 -49.00
CA ALA A 116 5.83 -29.28 -50.13
C ALA A 116 7.29 -29.46 -49.67
N PRO A 117 8.17 -30.11 -50.47
CA PRO A 117 9.58 -30.14 -50.15
C PRO A 117 10.07 -28.70 -50.00
N ASP A 118 10.49 -28.32 -48.79
CA ASP A 118 11.29 -27.12 -48.59
C ASP A 118 12.67 -27.42 -49.20
N ASP A 119 12.79 -27.36 -50.52
CA ASP A 119 14.01 -27.61 -51.30
C ASP A 119 15.07 -26.49 -51.14
N ASP A 120 15.06 -25.73 -50.04
CA ASP A 120 16.00 -24.63 -49.75
C ASP A 120 16.71 -24.78 -48.38
N ILE A 121 16.98 -26.01 -47.92
CA ILE A 121 17.81 -26.26 -46.72
C ILE A 121 19.17 -26.80 -47.15
N ASP A 122 19.95 -26.00 -47.89
CA ASP A 122 21.33 -26.35 -48.25
C ASP A 122 22.38 -25.89 -47.22
N GLU A 123 21.99 -25.13 -46.19
CA GLU A 123 22.90 -24.76 -45.08
C GLU A 123 22.25 -24.98 -43.71
N PRO A 124 22.96 -25.58 -42.73
CA PRO A 124 22.48 -25.63 -41.35
C PRO A 124 22.44 -24.20 -40.78
N GLU A 125 21.29 -23.54 -40.85
CA GLU A 125 21.06 -22.24 -40.22
C GLU A 125 21.31 -22.36 -38.71
N GLU A 126 22.23 -21.56 -38.18
CA GLU A 126 22.50 -21.50 -36.75
C GLU A 126 21.23 -21.04 -35.99
N VAL A 127 20.80 -21.83 -35.01
CA VAL A 127 19.65 -21.50 -34.15
C VAL A 127 19.95 -20.20 -33.39
N ASP A 128 19.04 -19.23 -33.47
CA ASP A 128 19.18 -17.96 -32.74
C ASP A 128 19.37 -18.24 -31.24
N THR A 129 20.51 -17.83 -30.70
CA THR A 129 20.91 -18.07 -29.31
C THR A 129 19.94 -17.48 -28.28
N ARG A 130 19.10 -16.50 -28.67
CA ARG A 130 18.04 -15.90 -27.84
C ARG A 130 16.85 -16.84 -27.63
N VAL A 131 16.63 -17.81 -28.51
CA VAL A 131 15.55 -18.80 -28.37
C VAL A 131 15.79 -19.67 -27.15
N GLY A 132 17.02 -20.13 -26.95
CA GLY A 132 17.38 -20.98 -25.80
C GLY A 132 17.12 -20.30 -24.47
N SER A 133 17.56 -19.05 -24.30
CA SER A 133 17.34 -18.28 -23.07
C SER A 133 15.87 -17.94 -22.83
N THR A 134 15.09 -17.66 -23.89
CA THR A 134 13.66 -17.37 -23.75
C THR A 134 12.84 -18.62 -23.42
N LEU A 135 13.20 -19.79 -23.96
CA LEU A 135 12.59 -21.06 -23.59
C LEU A 135 12.92 -21.46 -22.15
N GLU A 136 14.13 -21.17 -21.68
CA GLU A 136 14.48 -21.37 -20.27
C GLU A 136 13.61 -20.49 -19.35
N GLN A 137 13.42 -19.21 -19.69
CA GLN A 137 12.52 -18.30 -18.96
C GLN A 137 11.07 -18.79 -18.96
N LEU A 138 10.59 -19.30 -20.10
CA LEU A 138 9.24 -19.87 -20.23
C LEU A 138 9.07 -21.11 -19.34
N ASN A 139 10.05 -22.01 -19.34
CA ASN A 139 10.03 -23.21 -18.51
C ASN A 139 10.06 -22.87 -17.01
N ILE A 140 10.87 -21.88 -16.61
CA ILE A 140 10.89 -21.37 -15.24
C ILE A 140 9.52 -20.81 -14.86
N ALA A 141 8.95 -19.93 -15.68
CA ALA A 141 7.65 -19.34 -15.43
C ALA A 141 6.52 -20.38 -15.37
N SER A 142 6.57 -21.41 -16.23
CA SER A 142 5.63 -22.54 -16.21
C SER A 142 5.75 -23.37 -14.92
N CYS A 143 6.98 -23.69 -14.49
CA CYS A 143 7.21 -24.35 -13.22
C CYS A 143 6.69 -23.54 -12.03
N ASP A 144 6.92 -22.23 -12.04
CA ASP A 144 6.47 -21.32 -10.98
C ASP A 144 4.95 -21.21 -10.95
N ILE A 145 4.28 -21.16 -12.10
CA ILE A 145 2.81 -21.20 -12.20
C ILE A 145 2.28 -22.47 -11.54
N ASN A 146 2.80 -23.65 -11.92
CA ASN A 146 2.33 -24.93 -11.37
C ASN A 146 2.52 -25.02 -9.85
N LYS A 147 3.67 -24.55 -9.34
CA LYS A 147 3.94 -24.49 -7.89
C LYS A 147 2.97 -23.55 -7.18
N LEU A 148 2.84 -22.32 -7.68
CA LEU A 148 2.00 -21.28 -7.08
C LEU A 148 0.51 -21.65 -7.13
N GLU A 149 0.05 -22.37 -8.16
CA GLU A 149 -1.33 -22.87 -8.24
C GLU A 149 -1.59 -23.94 -7.16
N SER A 150 -0.65 -24.87 -6.95
CA SER A 150 -0.74 -25.85 -5.86
C SER A 150 -0.74 -25.19 -4.48
N GLU A 151 0.14 -24.21 -4.27
CA GLU A 151 0.22 -23.45 -3.02
C GLU A 151 -1.03 -22.61 -2.78
N LEU A 152 -1.57 -21.98 -3.82
CA LEU A 152 -2.81 -21.21 -3.75
C LEU A 152 -3.98 -22.09 -3.33
N GLU A 153 -4.08 -23.31 -3.87
CA GLU A 153 -5.14 -24.23 -3.48
C GLU A 153 -5.01 -24.64 -2.00
N LYS A 154 -3.79 -24.91 -1.53
CA LYS A 154 -3.50 -25.20 -0.11
C LYS A 154 -3.87 -24.00 0.78
N ALA A 155 -3.47 -22.79 0.40
CA ALA A 155 -3.77 -21.57 1.13
C ALA A 155 -5.27 -21.28 1.19
N ARG A 156 -6.00 -21.48 0.07
CA ARG A 156 -7.47 -21.35 0.03
C ARG A 156 -8.17 -22.39 0.90
N LYS A 157 -7.70 -23.65 0.88
CA LYS A 157 -8.19 -24.71 1.78
C LYS A 157 -7.97 -24.32 3.24
N TRP A 158 -6.77 -23.84 3.58
CA TRP A 158 -6.44 -23.36 4.91
C TRP A 158 -7.31 -22.18 5.35
N TYR A 159 -7.51 -21.18 4.49
CA TYR A 159 -8.39 -20.04 4.77
C TYR A 159 -9.82 -20.47 5.09
N ARG A 160 -10.40 -21.38 4.30
CA ARG A 160 -11.74 -21.94 4.57
C ARG A 160 -11.77 -22.70 5.90
N HIS A 161 -10.76 -23.52 6.17
CA HIS A 161 -10.66 -24.28 7.42
C HIS A 161 -10.58 -23.35 8.64
N VAL A 162 -9.69 -22.36 8.63
CA VAL A 162 -9.57 -21.34 9.67
C VAL A 162 -10.88 -20.58 9.85
N GLY A 163 -11.53 -20.19 8.75
CA GLY A 163 -12.83 -19.52 8.78
C GLY A 163 -13.87 -20.35 9.54
N ALA A 164 -14.06 -21.61 9.15
CA ALA A 164 -15.02 -22.50 9.78
C ALA A 164 -14.70 -22.78 11.26
N GLU A 165 -13.44 -23.07 11.58
CA GLU A 165 -13.02 -23.41 12.94
C GLU A 165 -13.14 -22.20 13.89
N THR A 166 -12.69 -21.02 13.46
CA THR A 166 -12.79 -19.80 14.27
C THR A 166 -14.23 -19.34 14.44
N GLU A 167 -15.07 -19.50 13.42
CA GLU A 167 -16.50 -19.23 13.52
C GLU A 167 -17.18 -20.17 14.51
N ARG A 168 -16.91 -21.48 14.44
CA ARG A 168 -17.43 -22.48 15.40
C ARG A 168 -17.07 -22.11 16.84
N GLN A 169 -15.80 -21.77 17.10
CA GLN A 169 -15.33 -21.34 18.42
C GLN A 169 -16.05 -20.06 18.90
N CYS A 170 -16.23 -19.07 18.02
CA CYS A 170 -16.96 -17.85 18.36
C CYS A 170 -18.44 -18.10 18.64
N GLN A 171 -19.09 -18.96 17.84
CA GLN A 171 -20.49 -19.35 18.02
C GLN A 171 -20.68 -20.04 19.38
N GLU A 172 -19.80 -20.96 19.76
CA GLU A 172 -19.82 -21.62 21.07
C GLU A 172 -19.74 -20.63 22.23
N LEU A 173 -18.80 -19.67 22.15
CA LEU A 173 -18.65 -18.63 23.17
C LEU A 173 -19.82 -17.63 23.19
N SER A 174 -20.52 -17.46 22.07
CA SER A 174 -21.66 -16.53 21.98
C SER A 174 -22.95 -17.06 22.65
N LYS A 175 -23.05 -18.38 22.85
CA LYS A 175 -24.23 -19.05 23.41
C LYS A 175 -24.57 -18.46 24.79
N GLY A 176 -25.78 -17.91 24.92
CA GLY A 176 -26.26 -17.30 26.16
C GLY A 176 -25.69 -15.91 26.49
N LEU A 177 -24.78 -15.35 25.66
CA LEU A 177 -24.17 -14.03 25.88
C LEU A 177 -24.72 -12.93 24.97
N ALA A 178 -25.69 -13.22 24.10
CA ALA A 178 -26.16 -12.29 23.05
C ALA A 178 -26.53 -10.89 23.56
N ARG A 179 -27.22 -10.76 24.71
CA ARG A 179 -27.56 -9.46 25.31
C ARG A 179 -26.31 -8.69 25.76
N ASN A 180 -25.38 -9.37 26.42
CA ASN A 180 -24.15 -8.74 26.93
C ASN A 180 -23.19 -8.39 25.78
N ILE A 181 -23.12 -9.23 24.74
CA ILE A 181 -22.33 -8.95 23.52
C ILE A 181 -22.84 -7.67 22.85
N ARG A 182 -24.15 -7.55 22.60
CA ARG A 182 -24.73 -6.32 22.02
C ARG A 182 -24.46 -5.09 22.88
N GLY A 183 -24.58 -5.22 24.21
CA GLY A 183 -24.32 -4.13 25.16
C GLY A 183 -22.85 -3.68 25.17
N ALA A 184 -21.91 -4.62 25.10
CA ALA A 184 -20.48 -4.36 25.08
C ALA A 184 -19.95 -3.93 23.70
N MET A 185 -20.67 -4.24 22.62
CA MET A 185 -20.25 -3.91 21.25
C MET A 185 -19.96 -2.42 21.06
N ILE A 186 -20.78 -1.55 21.64
CA ILE A 186 -20.59 -0.09 21.59
C ILE A 186 -19.23 0.30 22.18
N TYR A 187 -18.86 -0.31 23.31
CA TYR A 187 -17.58 -0.08 23.96
C TYR A 187 -16.42 -0.55 23.08
N TYR A 188 -16.45 -1.79 22.58
CA TYR A 188 -15.35 -2.34 21.76
C TYR A 188 -15.20 -1.63 20.42
N HIS A 189 -16.29 -1.18 19.80
CA HIS A 189 -16.25 -0.38 18.59
C HIS A 189 -15.59 0.98 18.86
N LYS A 190 -16.04 1.70 19.89
CA LYS A 190 -15.43 2.98 20.28
C LYS A 190 -13.97 2.81 20.68
N LYS A 191 -13.61 1.72 21.37
CA LYS A 191 -12.23 1.37 21.73
C LYS A 191 -11.37 1.27 20.49
N ARG A 192 -11.80 0.51 19.47
CA ARG A 192 -11.04 0.34 18.22
C ARG A 192 -10.85 1.64 17.45
N VAL A 193 -11.87 2.50 17.40
CA VAL A 193 -11.75 3.84 16.80
C VAL A 193 -10.78 4.73 17.60
N THR A 194 -10.81 4.64 18.92
CA THR A 194 -9.91 5.40 19.80
C THR A 194 -8.47 4.92 19.67
N GLU A 195 -8.23 3.61 19.57
CA GLU A 195 -6.90 3.02 19.30
C GLU A 195 -6.34 3.51 17.96
N LEU A 196 -7.16 3.54 16.89
CA LEU A 196 -6.76 4.12 15.61
C LEU A 196 -6.38 5.60 15.73
N GLN A 197 -7.16 6.36 16.51
CA GLN A 197 -6.87 7.78 16.76
C GLN A 197 -5.58 7.96 17.58
N GLN A 198 -5.30 7.08 18.54
CA GLN A 198 -4.02 7.06 19.28
C GLN A 198 -2.84 6.78 18.34
N THR A 199 -2.97 5.84 17.41
CA THR A 199 -1.94 5.58 16.39
C THR A 199 -1.66 6.83 15.55
N ARG A 200 -2.71 7.54 15.11
CA ARG A 200 -2.55 8.82 14.37
C ARG A 200 -1.85 9.90 15.19
N ALA A 201 -2.18 10.00 16.48
CA ALA A 201 -1.52 10.94 17.38
C ALA A 201 -0.03 10.59 17.58
N HIS A 202 0.30 9.30 17.62
CA HIS A 202 1.68 8.82 17.66
C HIS A 202 2.44 9.14 16.37
N GLU A 203 1.86 8.86 15.20
CA GLU A 203 2.44 9.22 13.90
C GLU A 203 2.68 10.74 13.79
N ALA A 204 1.74 11.56 14.30
CA ALA A 204 1.91 13.01 14.35
C ALA A 204 3.02 13.44 15.33
N ALA A 205 3.23 12.69 16.42
CA ALA A 205 4.34 12.93 17.35
C ALA A 205 5.69 12.63 16.70
N GLU A 206 5.83 11.47 16.03
CA GLU A 206 7.03 11.11 15.29
C GLU A 206 7.35 12.13 14.19
N ALA A 207 6.33 12.64 13.49
CA ALA A 207 6.49 13.70 12.49
C ALA A 207 6.99 15.03 13.11
N TYR A 208 6.51 15.37 14.31
CA TYR A 208 6.99 16.53 15.05
C TYR A 208 8.45 16.34 15.50
N ASP A 209 8.80 15.18 16.06
CA ASP A 209 10.16 14.88 16.51
C ASP A 209 11.16 14.97 15.34
N LEU A 210 10.80 14.41 14.18
CA LEU A 210 11.60 14.53 12.96
C LEU A 210 11.73 16.00 12.50
N ALA A 211 10.65 16.78 12.52
CA ALA A 211 10.68 18.19 12.17
C ALA A 211 11.51 19.03 13.17
N TYR A 212 11.51 18.64 14.44
CA TYR A 212 12.32 19.26 15.48
C TYR A 212 13.81 18.97 15.28
N ASP A 213 14.17 17.71 15.05
CA ASP A 213 15.55 17.29 14.80
C ASP A 213 16.12 17.95 13.55
N THR A 214 15.34 18.04 12.48
CA THR A 214 15.75 18.74 11.26
C THR A 214 15.93 20.24 11.47
N TYR A 215 15.09 20.87 12.30
CA TYR A 215 15.26 22.28 12.69
C TYR A 215 16.55 22.50 13.50
N GLU A 216 16.83 21.66 14.49
CA GLU A 216 18.07 21.76 15.28
C GLU A 216 19.31 21.48 14.43
N ALA A 217 19.26 20.50 13.51
CA ALA A 217 20.33 20.26 12.55
C ALA A 217 20.58 21.47 11.63
N SER A 218 19.51 22.13 11.15
CA SER A 218 19.63 23.35 10.34
C SER A 218 20.24 24.52 11.12
N LYS A 219 19.97 24.65 12.43
CA LYS A 219 20.63 25.66 13.28
C LYS A 219 22.12 25.42 13.41
N VAL A 220 22.53 24.15 13.61
CA VAL A 220 23.94 23.79 13.68
C VAL A 220 24.64 24.08 12.34
N LYS A 221 24.01 23.76 11.21
CA LYS A 221 24.53 24.07 9.87
C LYS A 221 24.70 25.57 9.64
N LEU A 222 23.71 26.38 10.04
CA LEU A 222 23.80 27.83 9.93
C LEU A 222 24.98 28.38 10.74
N ARG A 223 25.13 27.96 12.00
CA ARG A 223 26.26 28.37 12.84
C ARG A 223 27.61 27.99 12.22
N ALA A 224 27.74 26.77 11.71
CA ALA A 224 28.96 26.33 11.05
C ALA A 224 29.27 27.15 9.77
N ALA A 225 28.24 27.52 9.01
CA ALA A 225 28.40 28.38 7.83
C ALA A 225 28.82 29.81 8.22
N GLU A 226 28.22 30.38 9.28
CA GLU A 226 28.56 31.70 9.83
C GLU A 226 30.01 31.72 10.35
N GLU A 227 30.41 30.71 11.13
CA GLU A 227 31.80 30.55 11.59
C GLU A 227 32.77 30.45 10.42
N GLY A 228 32.43 29.68 9.38
CA GLY A 228 33.24 29.55 8.18
C GLY A 228 33.39 30.85 7.39
N VAL A 229 32.39 31.75 7.41
CA VAL A 229 32.52 33.10 6.84
C VAL A 229 33.39 33.99 7.72
N ALA A 230 33.23 33.90 9.05
CA ALA A 230 34.00 34.70 10.00
C ALA A 230 35.51 34.38 9.97
N THR A 231 35.89 33.10 9.90
CA THR A 231 37.30 32.67 9.79
C THR A 231 37.94 33.14 8.49
N ARG A 232 37.26 32.96 7.35
CA ARG A 232 37.75 33.45 6.05
C ARG A 232 37.89 34.98 6.02
N SER A 233 37.00 35.70 6.70
CA SER A 233 37.09 37.16 6.81
C SER A 233 38.28 37.65 7.66
N CYS A 234 38.77 36.87 8.63
CA CYS A 234 39.92 37.26 9.45
C CYS A 234 41.28 36.93 8.81
N GLU A 235 41.33 35.95 7.90
CA GLU A 235 42.57 35.51 7.23
C GLU A 235 42.99 36.45 6.09
N THR A 236 42.05 37.10 5.40
CA THR A 236 42.36 37.99 4.26
C THR A 236 41.59 39.32 4.33
N PRO A 237 42.16 40.37 4.96
CA PRO A 237 41.49 41.66 5.20
C PRO A 237 41.06 42.45 3.95
N HIS A 238 41.54 42.07 2.76
CA HIS A 238 41.27 42.75 1.49
C HIS A 238 40.58 41.87 0.43
N HIS A 239 40.17 40.65 0.77
CA HIS A 239 39.40 39.83 -0.16
C HIS A 239 37.94 40.28 -0.14
N LYS A 240 37.36 40.53 -1.32
CA LYS A 240 35.91 40.68 -1.48
C LYS A 240 35.28 39.43 -0.85
N LEU A 241 34.33 39.62 0.08
CA LEU A 241 33.61 38.52 0.73
C LEU A 241 33.23 37.48 -0.34
N ASP A 242 33.64 36.25 -0.12
CA ASP A 242 33.48 35.16 -1.07
C ASP A 242 31.98 34.97 -1.35
N SER A 243 31.55 35.28 -2.58
CA SER A 243 30.13 35.23 -2.98
C SER A 243 29.54 33.86 -2.68
N GLU A 244 30.33 32.80 -2.89
CA GLU A 244 29.94 31.42 -2.64
C GLU A 244 29.70 31.14 -1.15
N ALA A 245 30.50 31.74 -0.26
CA ALA A 245 30.34 31.60 1.18
C ALA A 245 29.11 32.36 1.70
N GLN A 246 28.82 33.54 1.14
CA GLN A 246 27.60 34.29 1.44
C GLN A 246 26.34 33.55 0.94
N ASP A 247 26.39 33.00 -0.27
CA ASP A 247 25.31 32.20 -0.84
C ASP A 247 25.04 30.94 -0.01
N ALA A 248 26.09 30.31 0.53
CA ALA A 248 25.95 29.18 1.44
C ALA A 248 25.24 29.55 2.76
N VAL A 249 25.52 30.71 3.35
CA VAL A 249 24.82 31.21 4.53
C VAL A 249 23.36 31.53 4.20
N ASN A 250 23.10 32.23 3.09
CA ASN A 250 21.74 32.54 2.64
C ASN A 250 20.90 31.28 2.43
N LEU A 251 21.48 30.23 1.83
CA LEU A 251 20.85 28.93 1.68
C LEU A 251 20.57 28.27 3.05
N CYS A 252 21.50 28.32 3.99
CA CYS A 252 21.30 27.79 5.34
C CYS A 252 20.17 28.53 6.08
N ILE A 253 20.07 29.86 5.93
CA ILE A 253 18.97 30.66 6.49
C ILE A 253 17.63 30.23 5.87
N ALA A 254 17.57 30.09 4.55
CA ALA A 254 16.35 29.64 3.87
C ALA A 254 15.90 28.25 4.35
N ASN A 255 16.84 27.30 4.44
CA ASN A 255 16.57 25.95 4.96
C ASN A 255 16.14 25.96 6.43
N LEU A 256 16.73 26.84 7.25
CA LEU A 256 16.35 26.99 8.66
C LEU A 256 14.92 27.53 8.79
N LEU A 257 14.55 28.54 8.00
CA LEU A 257 13.21 29.09 7.98
C LEU A 257 12.18 28.05 7.53
N GLU A 258 12.48 27.26 6.49
CA GLU A 258 11.62 26.16 6.04
C GLU A 258 11.47 25.09 7.13
N ALA A 259 12.56 24.68 7.78
CA ALA A 259 12.53 23.72 8.88
C ALA A 259 11.73 24.26 10.08
N GLN A 260 11.85 25.55 10.39
CA GLN A 260 11.05 26.21 11.43
C GLN A 260 9.56 26.19 11.09
N GLN A 261 9.18 26.52 9.85
CA GLN A 261 7.79 26.46 9.40
C GLN A 261 7.22 25.04 9.51
N ARG A 262 7.99 24.02 9.09
CA ARG A 262 7.61 22.61 9.23
C ARG A 262 7.45 22.19 10.69
N LYS A 263 8.35 22.60 11.58
CA LYS A 263 8.23 22.36 13.03
C LYS A 263 6.95 22.97 13.59
N VAL A 264 6.63 24.22 13.25
CA VAL A 264 5.40 24.88 13.73
C VAL A 264 4.16 24.17 13.21
N ALA A 265 4.12 23.82 11.92
CA ALA A 265 2.99 23.10 11.33
C ALA A 265 2.76 21.73 11.98
N THR A 266 3.83 20.96 12.21
CA THR A 266 3.76 19.65 12.87
C THR A 266 3.39 19.77 14.35
N THR A 267 3.83 20.82 15.04
CA THR A 267 3.42 21.10 16.43
C THR A 267 1.91 21.28 16.53
N VAL A 268 1.34 22.12 15.66
CA VAL A 268 -0.11 22.38 15.65
C VAL A 268 -0.90 21.12 15.31
N ALA A 269 -0.43 20.34 14.32
CA ALA A 269 -1.06 19.08 13.95
C ALA A 269 -1.03 18.06 15.10
N HIS A 270 0.12 17.87 15.74
CA HIS A 270 0.27 16.96 16.87
C HIS A 270 -0.63 17.36 18.05
N GLN A 271 -0.68 18.65 18.41
CA GLN A 271 -1.57 19.15 19.46
C GLN A 271 -3.04 18.88 19.14
N ALA A 272 -3.47 19.14 17.90
CA ALA A 272 -4.85 18.87 17.48
C ALA A 272 -5.19 17.36 17.56
N GLU A 273 -4.28 16.46 17.19
CA GLU A 273 -4.50 15.02 17.32
C GLU A 273 -4.55 14.56 18.80
N LEU A 274 -3.74 15.16 19.67
CA LEU A 274 -3.78 14.89 21.12
C LEU A 274 -5.11 15.30 21.75
N GLU A 275 -5.63 16.48 21.40
CA GLU A 275 -6.93 16.96 21.89
C GLU A 275 -8.07 16.02 21.48
N ARG A 276 -8.09 15.59 20.21
CA ARG A 276 -9.06 14.61 19.70
C ARG A 276 -8.95 13.28 20.43
N THR A 277 -7.73 12.81 20.67
CA THR A 277 -7.48 11.55 21.38
C THR A 277 -7.95 11.64 22.82
N SER A 278 -7.69 12.75 23.51
CA SER A 278 -8.16 13.01 24.87
C SER A 278 -9.69 12.98 24.95
N ALA A 279 -10.38 13.65 24.04
CA ALA A 279 -11.85 13.63 23.97
C ALA A 279 -12.40 12.21 23.74
N MET A 280 -11.83 11.46 22.79
CA MET A 280 -12.21 10.07 22.50
C MET A 280 -12.01 9.14 23.71
N LEU A 281 -10.91 9.31 24.45
CA LEU A 281 -10.61 8.54 25.66
C LEU A 281 -11.59 8.84 26.80
N GLN A 282 -11.99 10.11 26.98
CA GLN A 282 -13.00 10.49 27.96
C GLN A 282 -14.35 9.86 27.64
N GLU A 283 -14.79 9.93 26.38
CA GLU A 283 -16.01 9.26 25.93
C GLU A 283 -15.95 7.74 26.13
N LEU A 284 -14.79 7.14 25.84
CA LEU A 284 -14.57 5.71 26.05
C LEU A 284 -14.66 5.31 27.53
N ASP A 285 -14.15 6.13 28.44
CA ASP A 285 -14.27 5.91 29.90
C ASP A 285 -15.73 5.98 30.36
N VAL A 286 -16.50 6.96 29.88
CA VAL A 286 -17.94 7.08 30.17
C VAL A 286 -18.69 5.83 29.72
N ILE A 287 -18.45 5.36 28.48
CA ILE A 287 -19.06 4.13 27.95
C ILE A 287 -18.60 2.90 28.74
N GLY A 288 -17.31 2.83 29.08
CA GLY A 288 -16.72 1.75 29.86
C GLY A 288 -17.36 1.58 31.24
N LYS A 289 -17.61 2.71 31.92
CA LYS A 289 -18.35 2.75 33.20
C LYS A 289 -19.80 2.32 33.02
N ALA A 290 -20.49 2.84 32.00
CA ALA A 290 -21.90 2.52 31.72
C ALA A 290 -22.13 1.05 31.36
N LYS A 291 -21.20 0.41 30.64
CA LYS A 291 -21.32 -0.98 30.14
C LYS A 291 -20.47 -1.99 30.89
N LYS A 292 -19.98 -1.66 32.09
CA LYS A 292 -19.03 -2.49 32.89
C LYS A 292 -19.44 -3.96 33.03
N ARG A 293 -20.73 -4.23 33.32
CA ARG A 293 -21.24 -5.61 33.47
C ARG A 293 -21.20 -6.38 32.15
N ASP A 294 -21.61 -5.74 31.07
CA ASP A 294 -21.67 -6.35 29.74
C ASP A 294 -20.25 -6.69 29.27
N ILE A 295 -19.33 -5.73 29.37
CA ILE A 295 -17.90 -5.90 29.05
C ILE A 295 -17.31 -7.08 29.83
N ARG A 296 -17.53 -7.16 31.14
CA ARG A 296 -16.98 -8.23 31.98
C ARG A 296 -17.47 -9.62 31.55
N LYS A 297 -18.75 -9.75 31.21
CA LYS A 297 -19.36 -11.04 30.84
C LYS A 297 -18.98 -11.48 29.43
N SER A 298 -18.87 -10.54 28.48
CA SER A 298 -18.55 -10.85 27.08
C SER A 298 -17.05 -10.81 26.76
N ARG A 299 -16.18 -10.51 27.74
CA ARG A 299 -14.73 -10.33 27.52
C ARG A 299 -14.08 -11.49 26.77
N HIS A 300 -14.33 -12.73 27.20
CA HIS A 300 -13.76 -13.92 26.57
C HIS A 300 -14.19 -14.09 25.11
N TYR A 301 -15.44 -13.74 24.78
CA TYR A 301 -15.93 -13.74 23.41
C TYR A 301 -15.16 -12.73 22.54
N PHE A 302 -15.00 -11.48 22.99
CA PHE A 302 -14.28 -10.46 22.21
C PHE A 302 -12.79 -10.76 22.06
N GLU A 303 -12.13 -11.29 23.09
CA GLU A 303 -10.72 -11.71 23.00
C GLU A 303 -10.53 -12.88 22.02
N ALA A 304 -11.42 -13.87 22.05
CA ALA A 304 -11.40 -14.98 21.09
C ALA A 304 -11.72 -14.50 19.67
N LYS A 305 -12.68 -13.58 19.52
CA LYS A 305 -13.05 -12.98 18.23
C LYS A 305 -11.90 -12.18 17.63
N GLU A 306 -11.18 -11.41 18.45
CA GLU A 306 -10.00 -10.66 18.00
C GLU A 306 -8.90 -11.59 17.50
N LYS A 307 -8.59 -12.66 18.24
CA LYS A 307 -7.61 -13.69 17.82
C LYS A 307 -8.05 -14.38 16.53
N SER A 308 -9.34 -14.74 16.44
CA SER A 308 -9.95 -15.34 15.26
C SER A 308 -9.86 -14.45 14.03
N ASP A 309 -10.17 -13.16 14.18
CA ASP A 309 -10.09 -12.19 13.10
C ASP A 309 -8.64 -11.95 12.65
N LYS A 310 -7.66 -11.95 13.57
CA LYS A 310 -6.23 -11.90 13.21
C LYS A 310 -5.79 -13.12 12.40
N LEU A 311 -6.09 -14.32 12.89
CA LEU A 311 -5.72 -15.56 12.18
C LEU A 311 -6.37 -15.66 10.80
N ARG A 312 -7.64 -15.26 10.68
CA ARG A 312 -8.35 -15.21 9.39
C ARG A 312 -7.76 -14.14 8.46
N GLN A 313 -7.36 -12.99 9.00
CA GLN A 313 -6.69 -11.95 8.21
C GLN A 313 -5.33 -12.44 7.70
N GLU A 314 -4.53 -13.09 8.54
CA GLU A 314 -3.24 -13.69 8.14
C GLU A 314 -3.42 -14.71 7.00
N ALA A 315 -4.38 -15.63 7.15
CA ALA A 315 -4.71 -16.60 6.10
C ALA A 315 -5.19 -15.92 4.79
N LEU A 316 -5.98 -14.84 4.88
CA LEU A 316 -6.39 -14.07 3.71
C LEU A 316 -5.20 -13.38 3.03
N THR A 317 -4.30 -12.76 3.80
CA THR A 317 -3.12 -12.09 3.25
C THR A 317 -2.16 -13.08 2.58
N ALA A 318 -2.07 -14.31 3.07
CA ALA A 318 -1.31 -15.38 2.43
C ALA A 318 -1.89 -15.74 1.06
N VAL A 319 -3.22 -15.93 0.97
CA VAL A 319 -3.92 -16.16 -0.30
C VAL A 319 -3.66 -15.01 -1.28
N GLN A 320 -3.87 -13.76 -0.86
CA GLN A 320 -3.69 -12.58 -1.72
C GLN A 320 -2.24 -12.44 -2.20
N THR A 321 -1.26 -12.78 -1.35
CA THR A 321 0.16 -12.73 -1.70
C THR A 321 0.50 -13.76 -2.78
N ILE A 322 0.02 -15.00 -2.62
CA ILE A 322 0.24 -16.07 -3.60
C ILE A 322 -0.50 -15.74 -4.92
N GLU A 323 -1.71 -15.20 -4.86
CA GLU A 323 -2.44 -14.74 -6.06
C GLU A 323 -1.70 -13.63 -6.82
N ALA A 324 -1.10 -12.68 -6.10
CA ALA A 324 -0.27 -11.63 -6.69
C ALA A 324 1.00 -12.21 -7.35
N GLN A 325 1.65 -13.18 -6.70
CA GLN A 325 2.81 -13.89 -7.25
C GLN A 325 2.44 -14.71 -8.49
N LEU A 326 1.32 -15.44 -8.46
CA LEU A 326 0.81 -16.22 -9.59
C LEU A 326 0.49 -15.30 -10.77
N SER A 327 -0.14 -14.15 -10.51
CA SER A 327 -0.43 -13.15 -11.54
C SER A 327 0.85 -12.55 -12.14
N ARG A 328 1.94 -12.43 -11.37
CA ARG A 328 3.25 -12.03 -11.87
C ARG A 328 3.90 -13.12 -12.71
N ALA A 329 3.85 -14.38 -12.27
CA ALA A 329 4.39 -15.52 -13.02
C ALA A 329 3.67 -15.71 -14.37
N LYS A 330 2.34 -15.60 -14.40
CA LYS A 330 1.53 -15.64 -15.63
C LYS A 330 1.88 -14.51 -16.60
N ARG A 331 2.15 -13.31 -16.10
CA ARG A 331 2.65 -12.20 -16.93
C ARG A 331 4.03 -12.50 -17.51
N SER A 332 4.96 -12.99 -16.70
CA SER A 332 6.29 -13.38 -17.17
C SER A 332 6.24 -14.49 -18.23
N TYR A 333 5.33 -15.45 -18.09
CA TYR A 333 5.10 -16.50 -19.08
C TYR A 333 4.56 -15.92 -20.40
N ALA A 334 3.59 -15.00 -20.33
CA ALA A 334 3.06 -14.33 -21.51
C ALA A 334 4.10 -13.43 -22.21
N GLU A 335 4.95 -12.74 -21.44
CA GLU A 335 6.07 -11.94 -21.96
C GLU A 335 7.11 -12.82 -22.68
N ALA A 336 7.47 -13.97 -22.11
CA ALA A 336 8.38 -14.93 -22.74
C ALA A 336 7.80 -15.50 -24.05
N LEU A 337 6.51 -15.83 -24.08
CA LEU A 337 5.82 -16.24 -25.30
C LEU A 337 5.80 -15.14 -26.37
N ALA A 338 5.52 -13.90 -25.98
CA ALA A 338 5.54 -12.78 -26.90
C ALA A 338 6.95 -12.55 -27.48
N LEU A 339 8.00 -12.70 -26.66
CA LEU A 339 9.38 -12.60 -27.12
C LEU A 339 9.75 -13.72 -28.11
N LEU A 340 9.31 -14.96 -27.86
CA LEU A 340 9.49 -16.06 -28.82
C LEU A 340 8.82 -15.78 -30.16
N ASN A 341 7.61 -15.21 -30.14
CA ASN A 341 6.91 -14.81 -31.37
C ASN A 341 7.69 -13.74 -32.13
N VAL A 342 8.20 -12.71 -31.45
CA VAL A 342 9.04 -11.67 -32.08
C VAL A 342 10.31 -12.27 -32.69
N ILE A 343 11.01 -13.15 -31.97
CA ILE A 343 12.21 -13.80 -32.50
C ILE A 343 11.86 -14.66 -33.73
N SER A 344 10.73 -15.38 -33.69
CA SER A 344 10.26 -16.17 -34.81
C SER A 344 9.94 -15.30 -36.03
N GLU A 345 9.23 -14.19 -35.85
CA GLU A 345 8.92 -13.22 -36.92
C GLU A 345 10.19 -12.60 -37.52
N GLU A 346 11.19 -12.26 -36.69
CA GLU A 346 12.49 -11.75 -37.13
C GLU A 346 13.24 -12.78 -38.00
N VAL A 347 13.28 -14.05 -37.56
CA VAL A 347 13.93 -15.13 -38.33
C VAL A 347 13.21 -15.35 -39.66
N HIS A 348 11.87 -15.38 -39.67
CA HIS A 348 11.09 -15.51 -40.90
C HIS A 348 11.28 -14.33 -41.85
N SER A 349 11.34 -13.10 -41.33
CA SER A 349 11.57 -11.90 -42.14
C SER A 349 12.96 -11.93 -42.79
N LYS A 350 14.01 -12.30 -42.04
CA LYS A 350 15.36 -12.48 -42.58
C LYS A 350 15.42 -13.54 -43.69
N ARG A 351 14.69 -14.66 -43.52
CA ARG A 351 14.58 -15.69 -44.56
C ARG A 351 13.86 -15.18 -45.81
N GLN A 352 12.80 -14.37 -45.65
CA GLN A 352 12.11 -13.73 -46.78
C GLN A 352 12.99 -12.71 -47.50
N ASP A 353 13.79 -11.94 -46.77
CA ASP A 353 14.71 -10.96 -47.35
C ASP A 353 15.84 -11.65 -48.13
N ARG A 354 16.46 -12.72 -47.60
CA ARG A 354 17.43 -13.54 -48.34
C ARG A 354 16.85 -14.11 -49.64
N ARG A 355 15.58 -14.54 -49.64
CA ARG A 355 14.90 -15.02 -50.85
C ARG A 355 14.60 -13.92 -51.87
N ARG A 356 14.57 -12.65 -51.45
CA ARG A 356 14.29 -11.48 -52.30
C ARG A 356 15.55 -10.82 -52.85
N GLU A 357 16.72 -11.10 -52.31
CA GLU A 357 17.99 -10.65 -52.89
C GLU A 357 18.22 -11.39 -54.22
N PRO A 358 18.24 -10.69 -55.37
CA PRO A 358 18.62 -11.33 -56.62
C PRO A 358 20.09 -11.72 -56.55
N ASP A 359 20.38 -12.95 -56.98
CA ASP A 359 21.72 -13.48 -57.22
C ASP A 359 22.43 -12.57 -58.23
N ASP A 360 23.18 -11.56 -57.75
CA ASP A 360 24.14 -10.83 -58.59
C ASP A 360 25.33 -11.74 -58.82
N GLY A 361 25.09 -12.69 -59.73
CA GLY A 361 26.07 -13.58 -60.30
C GLY A 361 27.20 -12.75 -60.87
N THR A 362 28.31 -12.74 -60.14
CA THR A 362 29.60 -12.29 -60.64
C THR A 362 30.02 -13.21 -61.77
N ALA A 363 30.10 -12.70 -63.00
CA ALA A 363 30.91 -13.24 -64.08
C ALA A 363 31.50 -12.11 -64.93
#